data_AF-A0A960KX46-F1
#
_entry.id   AF-A0A960KX46-F1
#
_cell.length_a   1.000
_cell.length_b   1.000
_cell.length_c   1.000
_cell.angle_alpha   90.00
_cell.angle_beta   90.00
_cell.angle_gamma   90.00
#
_symmetry.space_group_name_H-M   'P 1'
#
loop_
_entity.id
_entity.type
_entity.pdbx_description
1 polymer ?
#
loop_
_entity_poly.entity_id
_entity_poly.type
_entity_poly.pdbx_seq_one_letter_code
_entity_poly.pdbx_strand_id
1 'polypeptide(L)'
;MSILIVGSVAYDDIITPFASRKYCLGGSAVYFALACHHFDDVHLVGVVGDDFRASDRRLLLEHGIHTEGLVTKPGRTFYWKGEYLANWNDRVTHDTKLNVFEQFDPVLPDAAKQCRFVFLGNIDPVLQGKVLDQVDGKPYVALDTMNYWINNHRANLIKTLKRVDLLVINDSEAMQLSGERHLVDAARTIFEMG
;
A
#
# COMPACT_ATOMS: atom_id res chain seq x y z
N MET A 1 -3.93 18.17 10.83
CA MET A 1 -4.49 18.13 9.45
C MET A 1 -4.99 16.70 9.28
N SER A 2 -5.16 16.11 8.09
CA SER A 2 -5.56 14.70 8.04
C SER A 2 -5.00 14.02 6.79
N ILE A 3 -4.63 12.75 6.97
CA ILE A 3 -3.99 11.92 5.95
C ILE A 3 -4.91 10.74 5.64
N LEU A 4 -5.22 10.55 4.37
CA LEU A 4 -5.86 9.34 3.87
C LEU A 4 -4.79 8.34 3.43
N ILE A 5 -4.87 7.10 3.91
CA ILE A 5 -4.08 5.98 3.44
C ILE A 5 -5.00 4.89 2.90
N VAL A 6 -4.79 4.52 1.64
CA VAL A 6 -5.30 3.26 1.10
C VAL A 6 -4.13 2.33 0.80
N GLY A 7 -4.24 1.06 1.16
CA GLY A 7 -3.19 0.09 0.91
C GLY A 7 -3.59 -1.31 1.35
N SER A 8 -2.65 -2.24 1.30
CA SER A 8 -2.87 -3.59 1.81
C SER A 8 -2.92 -3.58 3.33
N VAL A 9 -3.84 -4.34 3.91
CA VAL A 9 -3.84 -4.77 5.32
C VAL A 9 -3.76 -6.28 5.29
N ALA A 10 -2.69 -6.83 5.86
CA ALA A 10 -2.24 -8.17 5.55
C ALA A 10 -1.80 -8.98 6.77
N TYR A 11 -1.72 -10.29 6.57
CA TYR A 11 -0.89 -11.17 7.37
C TYR A 11 0.29 -11.72 6.57
N ASP A 12 1.47 -11.59 7.16
CA ASP A 12 2.72 -11.95 6.51
C ASP A 12 3.42 -13.12 7.22
N ASP A 13 3.88 -14.09 6.43
CA ASP A 13 4.88 -15.06 6.85
C ASP A 13 6.27 -14.55 6.42
N ILE A 14 7.09 -14.17 7.40
CA ILE A 14 8.43 -13.62 7.18
C ILE A 14 9.48 -14.66 7.54
N ILE A 15 10.37 -14.93 6.61
CA ILE A 15 11.52 -15.82 6.76
C ILE A 15 12.79 -15.00 6.61
N THR A 16 13.76 -15.25 7.49
CA THR A 16 15.12 -14.72 7.41
C THR A 16 16.10 -15.90 7.48
N PRO A 17 17.41 -15.69 7.24
CA PRO A 17 18.39 -16.76 7.37
C PRO A 17 18.49 -17.37 8.78
N PHE A 18 17.92 -16.71 9.79
CA PHE A 18 18.06 -17.08 11.20
C PHE A 18 16.75 -17.51 11.86
N ALA A 19 15.61 -17.03 11.37
CA ALA A 19 14.32 -17.27 12.00
C ALA A 19 13.17 -17.19 10.99
N SER A 20 12.01 -17.67 11.40
CA SER A 20 10.76 -17.40 10.69
C SER A 20 9.66 -17.01 11.68
N ARG A 21 8.78 -16.13 11.24
CA ARG A 21 7.60 -15.73 12.00
C ARG A 21 6.40 -15.73 11.08
N LYS A 22 5.34 -16.41 11.51
CA LYS A 22 4.13 -16.58 10.72
C LYS A 22 3.04 -15.64 11.16
N TYR A 23 2.18 -15.26 10.21
CA TYR A 23 0.95 -14.53 10.46
C TYR A 23 1.18 -13.25 11.29
N CYS A 24 2.19 -12.49 10.87
CA CYS A 24 2.51 -11.17 11.40
C CYS A 24 1.57 -10.13 10.80
N LEU A 25 1.04 -9.22 11.60
CA LEU A 25 0.31 -8.08 11.06
C LEU A 25 1.25 -7.28 10.13
N GLY A 26 0.78 -6.97 8.93
CA GLY A 26 1.54 -6.24 7.93
C GLY A 26 0.64 -5.57 6.90
N GLY A 27 1.18 -5.38 5.69
CA GLY A 27 0.54 -4.63 4.62
C GLY A 27 0.92 -3.15 4.60
N SER A 28 0.97 -2.57 3.40
CA SER A 28 1.46 -1.20 3.17
C SER A 28 0.68 -0.15 3.95
N ALA A 29 -0.64 -0.29 4.06
CA ALA A 29 -1.47 0.65 4.80
C ALA A 29 -1.17 0.62 6.31
N VAL A 30 -0.90 -0.57 6.86
CA VAL A 30 -0.60 -0.72 8.29
C VAL A 30 0.73 -0.06 8.64
N TYR A 31 1.78 -0.35 7.87
CA TYR A 31 3.10 0.26 8.10
C TYR A 31 3.05 1.79 7.97
N PHE A 32 2.39 2.30 6.92
CA PHE A 32 2.25 3.74 6.72
C PHE A 32 1.45 4.38 7.87
N ALA A 33 0.31 3.82 8.25
CA ALA A 33 -0.53 4.40 9.30
C ALA A 33 0.17 4.40 10.67
N LEU A 34 0.87 3.32 11.01
CA LEU A 34 1.65 3.23 12.25
C LEU A 34 2.87 4.16 12.26
N ALA A 35 3.40 4.57 11.11
CA ALA A 35 4.44 5.60 11.05
C ALA A 35 3.84 7.02 11.13
N CYS A 36 2.74 7.26 10.42
CA CYS A 36 2.19 8.60 10.24
C CYS A 36 1.35 9.12 11.41
N HIS A 37 0.78 8.24 12.25
CA HIS A 37 -0.03 8.68 13.40
C HIS A 37 0.76 9.52 14.42
N HIS A 38 2.09 9.49 14.38
CA HIS A 38 2.95 10.36 15.19
C HIS A 38 2.94 11.82 14.74
N PHE A 39 2.48 12.10 13.50
CA PHE A 39 2.56 13.40 12.87
C PHE A 39 1.19 14.02 12.60
N ASP A 40 0.18 13.21 12.29
CA ASP A 40 -1.16 13.71 12.00
C ASP A 40 -2.25 12.64 12.13
N ASP A 41 -3.52 13.05 12.05
CA ASP A 41 -4.68 12.15 12.07
C ASP A 41 -4.73 11.30 10.79
N VAL A 42 -4.75 9.98 10.94
CA VAL A 42 -4.69 9.02 9.82
C VAL A 42 -6.01 8.30 9.63
N HIS A 43 -6.58 8.41 8.44
CA HIS A 43 -7.75 7.64 7.97
C HIS A 43 -7.31 6.47 7.10
N LEU A 44 -7.43 5.26 7.64
CA LEU A 44 -7.09 4.04 6.95
C LEU A 44 -8.29 3.46 6.22
N VAL A 45 -8.12 3.25 4.91
CA VAL A 45 -9.08 2.61 4.02
C VAL A 45 -8.49 1.30 3.49
N GLY A 46 -9.25 0.23 3.61
CA GLY A 46 -8.83 -1.09 3.17
C GLY A 46 -9.89 -2.15 3.43
N VAL A 47 -9.56 -3.40 3.16
CA VAL A 47 -10.42 -4.55 3.41
C VAL A 47 -9.66 -5.64 4.14
N VAL A 48 -10.36 -6.32 5.05
CA VAL A 48 -9.88 -7.50 5.76
C VAL A 48 -10.93 -8.61 5.75
N GLY A 49 -10.48 -9.85 5.94
CA GLY A 49 -11.34 -11.01 6.03
C GLY A 49 -11.87 -11.27 7.45
N ASP A 50 -12.66 -12.31 7.60
CA ASP A 50 -13.19 -12.77 8.89
C ASP A 50 -12.08 -13.22 9.86
N ASP A 51 -10.90 -13.54 9.31
CA ASP A 51 -9.72 -13.99 10.06
C ASP A 51 -8.89 -12.85 10.64
N PHE A 52 -9.25 -11.59 10.38
CA PHE A 52 -8.54 -10.44 10.95
C PHE A 52 -8.73 -10.35 12.46
N ARG A 53 -7.63 -10.44 13.19
CA ARG A 53 -7.66 -10.50 14.65
C ARG A 53 -8.19 -9.19 15.23
N ALA A 54 -9.13 -9.30 16.16
CA ALA A 54 -9.63 -8.17 16.92
C ALA A 54 -8.52 -7.40 17.67
N SER A 55 -7.45 -8.10 18.09
CA SER A 55 -6.27 -7.47 18.70
C SER A 55 -5.56 -6.50 17.76
N ASP A 56 -5.48 -6.83 16.47
CA ASP A 56 -4.75 -6.05 15.48
C ASP A 56 -5.56 -4.84 15.04
N ARG A 57 -6.89 -4.98 14.94
CA ARG A 57 -7.78 -3.84 14.81
C ARG A 57 -7.68 -2.91 16.03
N ARG A 58 -7.64 -3.47 17.24
CA ARG A 58 -7.51 -2.68 18.47
C ARG A 58 -6.17 -1.94 18.53
N LEU A 59 -5.07 -2.56 18.10
CA LEU A 59 -3.77 -1.91 18.01
C LEU A 59 -3.85 -0.62 17.19
N LEU A 60 -4.49 -0.65 16.00
CA LEU A 60 -4.66 0.54 15.16
C LEU A 60 -5.45 1.63 15.88
N LEU A 61 -6.57 1.26 16.51
CA LEU A 61 -7.42 2.20 17.27
C LEU A 61 -6.69 2.81 18.47
N GLU A 62 -5.89 2.03 19.20
CA GLU A 62 -5.09 2.49 20.34
C GLU A 62 -4.02 3.51 19.94
N HIS A 63 -3.55 3.48 18.69
CA HIS A 63 -2.64 4.48 18.13
C HIS A 63 -3.37 5.67 17.48
N GLY A 64 -4.69 5.79 17.67
CA GLY A 64 -5.48 6.90 17.15
C GLY A 64 -5.78 6.84 15.66
N ILE A 65 -5.57 5.67 15.01
CA ILE A 65 -5.84 5.51 13.58
C ILE A 65 -7.33 5.31 13.36
N HIS A 66 -7.91 6.14 12.50
CA HIS A 66 -9.31 6.06 12.07
C HIS A 66 -9.50 4.87 11.12
N THR A 67 -10.38 3.93 11.49
CA THR A 67 -10.57 2.65 10.76
C THR A 67 -11.99 2.46 10.23
N GLU A 68 -12.78 3.54 10.14
CA GLU A 68 -14.13 3.53 9.56
C GLU A 68 -14.13 3.10 8.09
N GLY A 69 -13.01 3.33 7.38
CA GLY A 69 -12.77 2.85 6.02
C GLY A 69 -12.21 1.43 5.92
N LEU A 70 -11.92 0.76 7.03
CA LEU A 70 -11.38 -0.61 7.07
C LEU A 70 -12.51 -1.64 7.18
N VAL A 71 -13.05 -2.03 6.02
CA VAL A 71 -14.21 -2.93 5.95
C VAL A 71 -13.84 -4.38 6.19
N THR A 72 -14.74 -5.13 6.83
CA THR A 72 -14.61 -6.60 6.97
C THR A 72 -15.54 -7.26 5.97
N LYS A 73 -15.03 -8.24 5.22
CA LYS A 73 -15.79 -9.01 4.21
C LYS A 73 -15.65 -10.51 4.46
N PRO A 74 -16.66 -11.32 4.09
CA PRO A 74 -16.54 -12.77 4.17
C PRO A 74 -15.33 -13.28 3.39
N GLY A 75 -14.50 -14.11 4.02
CA GLY A 75 -13.28 -14.66 3.42
C GLY A 75 -12.03 -14.40 4.23
N ARG A 76 -10.85 -14.53 3.59
CA ARG A 76 -9.54 -14.38 4.24
C ARG A 76 -8.94 -13.01 3.95
N THR A 77 -8.19 -12.48 4.91
CA THR A 77 -7.38 -11.27 4.78
C THR A 77 -6.28 -11.48 3.75
N PHE A 78 -5.82 -10.42 3.08
CA PHE A 78 -4.67 -10.49 2.19
C PHE A 78 -3.49 -11.18 2.90
N TYR A 79 -2.78 -12.04 2.18
CA TYR A 79 -1.67 -12.80 2.76
C TYR A 79 -0.45 -12.77 1.85
N TRP A 80 0.72 -12.56 2.43
CA TRP A 80 2.00 -12.60 1.74
C TRP A 80 3.01 -13.48 2.48
N LYS A 81 3.87 -14.15 1.74
CA LYS A 81 4.98 -14.92 2.30
C LYS A 81 6.27 -14.49 1.63
N GLY A 82 7.20 -13.99 2.44
CA GLY A 82 8.49 -13.48 1.98
C GLY A 82 9.67 -14.12 2.71
N GLU A 83 10.77 -14.28 1.98
CA GLU A 83 12.07 -14.67 2.54
C GLU A 83 13.13 -13.63 2.21
N TYR A 84 13.76 -13.08 3.24
CA TYR A 84 14.94 -12.23 3.10
C TYR A 84 16.20 -13.08 2.89
N LEU A 85 17.03 -12.68 1.93
CA LEU A 85 18.31 -13.31 1.66
C LEU A 85 19.37 -12.83 2.67
N ALA A 86 20.56 -13.44 2.62
CA ALA A 86 21.65 -13.17 3.56
C ALA A 86 22.17 -11.72 3.53
N ASN A 87 21.87 -10.96 2.48
CA ASN A 87 22.20 -9.53 2.40
C ASN A 87 21.17 -8.63 3.10
N TRP A 88 20.11 -9.20 3.68
CA TRP A 88 19.05 -8.50 4.44
C TRP A 88 18.27 -7.43 3.66
N ASN A 89 18.42 -7.41 2.34
CA ASN A 89 17.76 -6.45 1.47
C ASN A 89 16.91 -7.18 0.44
N ASP A 90 17.53 -8.11 -0.29
CA ASP A 90 16.84 -8.86 -1.32
C ASP A 90 15.84 -9.81 -0.66
N ARG A 91 14.68 -9.94 -1.31
CA ARG A 91 13.61 -10.80 -0.84
C ARG A 91 13.01 -11.61 -1.97
N VAL A 92 12.69 -12.86 -1.66
CA VAL A 92 11.91 -13.75 -2.52
C VAL A 92 10.48 -13.76 -2.03
N THR A 93 9.54 -13.48 -2.94
CA THR A 93 8.11 -13.69 -2.67
C THR A 93 7.78 -15.15 -2.99
N HIS A 94 7.34 -15.90 -1.97
CA HIS A 94 6.99 -17.31 -2.09
C HIS A 94 5.51 -17.53 -2.36
N ASP A 95 4.65 -16.66 -1.82
CA ASP A 95 3.20 -16.77 -1.95
C ASP A 95 2.57 -15.39 -1.82
N THR A 96 1.57 -15.10 -2.65
CA THR A 96 0.76 -13.89 -2.60
C THR A 96 -0.69 -14.29 -2.82
N LYS A 97 -1.53 -14.04 -1.83
CA LYS A 97 -2.97 -14.33 -1.89
C LYS A 97 -3.73 -13.04 -1.69
N LEU A 98 -4.29 -12.54 -2.79
CA LEU A 98 -5.09 -11.33 -2.79
C LEU A 98 -6.35 -11.49 -1.91
N ASN A 99 -7.00 -12.66 -1.92
CA ASN A 99 -8.16 -12.99 -1.09
C ASN A 99 -9.28 -11.92 -1.17
N VAL A 100 -9.81 -11.43 -0.03
CA VAL A 100 -10.85 -10.37 -0.01
C VAL A 100 -10.48 -9.12 -0.80
N PHE A 101 -9.18 -8.92 -1.06
CA PHE A 101 -8.67 -7.82 -1.86
C PHE A 101 -9.03 -7.93 -3.34
N GLU A 102 -9.24 -9.13 -3.89
CA GLU A 102 -9.58 -9.34 -5.31
C GLU A 102 -10.91 -8.68 -5.71
N GLN A 103 -11.85 -8.63 -4.76
CA GLN A 103 -13.20 -8.13 -4.97
C GLN A 103 -13.43 -6.81 -4.21
N PHE A 104 -12.34 -6.18 -3.77
CA PHE A 104 -12.44 -4.94 -3.02
C PHE A 104 -12.86 -3.79 -3.93
N ASP A 105 -13.90 -3.07 -3.51
CA ASP A 105 -14.31 -1.82 -4.13
C ASP A 105 -14.35 -0.76 -3.03
N PRO A 106 -13.34 0.14 -2.96
CA PRO A 106 -13.18 1.06 -1.85
C PRO A 106 -14.28 2.12 -1.88
N VAL A 107 -14.92 2.34 -0.73
CA VAL A 107 -15.86 3.45 -0.52
C VAL A 107 -15.31 4.30 0.61
N LEU A 108 -15.00 5.56 0.32
CA LEU A 108 -14.44 6.46 1.32
C LEU A 108 -15.52 6.94 2.31
N PRO A 109 -15.26 6.88 3.63
CA PRO A 109 -16.08 7.61 4.60
C PRO A 109 -15.91 9.13 4.39
N ASP A 110 -16.92 9.93 4.75
CA ASP A 110 -16.92 11.36 4.44
C ASP A 110 -15.72 12.12 5.05
N ALA A 111 -15.26 11.71 6.24
CA ALA A 111 -14.07 12.29 6.85
C ALA A 111 -12.79 12.07 6.00
N ALA A 112 -12.67 10.90 5.35
CA ALA A 112 -11.54 10.57 4.50
C ALA A 112 -11.56 11.33 3.17
N LYS A 113 -12.74 11.66 2.63
CA LYS A 113 -12.88 12.43 1.38
C LYS A 113 -12.32 13.85 1.50
N GLN A 114 -12.30 14.40 2.72
CA GLN A 114 -11.81 15.76 3.01
C GLN A 114 -10.30 15.82 3.32
N CYS A 115 -9.59 14.67 3.30
CA CYS A 115 -8.15 14.64 3.57
C CYS A 115 -7.37 15.43 2.52
N ARG A 116 -6.47 16.30 2.99
CA ARG A 116 -5.61 17.12 2.11
C ARG A 116 -4.34 16.41 1.67
N PHE A 117 -3.99 15.33 2.36
CA PHE A 117 -2.90 14.43 1.99
C PHE A 117 -3.45 13.05 1.74
N VAL A 118 -3.04 12.45 0.62
CA VAL A 118 -3.43 11.10 0.24
C VAL A 118 -2.16 10.30 -0.02
N PHE A 119 -2.04 9.15 0.63
CA PHE A 119 -1.04 8.16 0.32
C PHE A 119 -1.70 6.94 -0.32
N LEU A 120 -1.39 6.74 -1.59
CA LEU A 120 -1.79 5.58 -2.38
C LEU A 120 -0.74 4.49 -2.16
N GLY A 121 -0.91 3.75 -1.06
CA GLY A 121 -0.04 2.65 -0.69
C GLY A 121 -0.16 1.46 -1.65
N ASN A 122 0.81 0.56 -1.57
CA ASN A 122 1.05 -0.48 -2.55
C ASN A 122 -0.12 -1.49 -2.64
N ILE A 123 -0.93 -1.35 -3.70
CA ILE A 123 -2.06 -2.18 -4.12
C ILE A 123 -2.31 -2.02 -5.63
N ASP A 124 -3.35 -2.65 -6.19
CA ASP A 124 -3.70 -2.51 -7.61
C ASP A 124 -3.84 -1.02 -8.00
N PRO A 125 -3.11 -0.54 -9.02
CA PRO A 125 -3.20 0.85 -9.47
C PRO A 125 -4.61 1.30 -9.85
N VAL A 126 -5.49 0.38 -10.26
CA VAL A 126 -6.91 0.68 -10.53
C VAL A 126 -7.63 1.07 -9.23
N LEU A 127 -7.36 0.36 -8.13
CA LEU A 127 -7.94 0.68 -6.82
C LEU A 127 -7.37 1.99 -6.27
N GLN A 128 -6.07 2.24 -6.46
CA GLN A 128 -5.45 3.53 -6.13
C GLN A 128 -6.16 4.68 -6.85
N GLY A 129 -6.40 4.54 -8.17
CA GLY A 129 -7.15 5.53 -8.95
C GLY A 129 -8.59 5.73 -8.47
N LYS A 130 -9.32 4.64 -8.19
CA LYS A 130 -10.70 4.71 -7.67
C LYS A 130 -10.81 5.43 -6.32
N VAL A 131 -9.82 5.28 -5.45
CA VAL A 131 -9.77 6.05 -4.19
C VAL A 131 -9.57 7.53 -4.48
N LEU A 132 -8.60 7.86 -5.35
CA LEU A 132 -8.33 9.25 -5.68
C LEU A 132 -9.52 9.95 -6.35
N ASP A 133 -10.34 9.22 -7.12
CA ASP A 133 -11.57 9.74 -7.73
C ASP A 133 -12.65 10.16 -6.71
N GLN A 134 -12.55 9.69 -5.46
CA GLN A 134 -13.51 9.97 -4.39
C GLN A 134 -13.06 11.08 -3.43
N VAL A 135 -11.82 11.56 -3.55
CA VAL A 135 -11.28 12.61 -2.67
C VAL A 135 -11.70 13.98 -3.21
N ASP A 136 -12.17 14.84 -2.32
CA ASP A 136 -12.64 16.18 -2.66
C ASP A 136 -11.48 17.17 -2.80
N GLY A 137 -11.62 18.13 -3.72
CA GLY A 137 -10.64 19.20 -3.90
C GLY A 137 -9.36 18.78 -4.63
N LYS A 138 -8.22 19.31 -4.18
CA LYS A 138 -6.89 19.04 -4.75
C LYS A 138 -5.94 18.59 -3.64
N PRO A 139 -5.98 17.32 -3.25
CA PRO A 139 -5.05 16.79 -2.26
C PRO A 139 -3.62 16.78 -2.81
N TYR A 140 -2.64 16.77 -1.90
CA TYR A 140 -1.28 16.38 -2.24
C TYR A 140 -1.19 14.85 -2.17
N VAL A 141 -0.83 14.22 -3.28
CA VAL A 141 -0.92 12.77 -3.47
C VAL A 141 0.46 12.15 -3.57
N ALA A 142 0.77 11.27 -2.64
CA ALA A 142 1.93 10.40 -2.70
C ALA A 142 1.51 8.97 -3.06
N LEU A 143 2.38 8.23 -3.74
CA LEU A 143 2.14 6.85 -4.15
C LEU A 143 3.39 6.01 -3.96
N ASP A 144 3.22 4.78 -3.50
CA ASP A 144 4.20 3.72 -3.68
C ASP A 144 3.59 2.54 -4.47
N THR A 145 4.45 1.63 -4.92
CA THR A 145 4.05 0.45 -5.69
C THR A 145 5.00 -0.71 -5.42
N MET A 146 4.90 -1.80 -6.17
CA MET A 146 5.84 -2.91 -6.10
C MET A 146 6.08 -3.52 -7.48
N ASN A 147 7.15 -4.30 -7.58
CA ASN A 147 7.50 -5.10 -8.75
C ASN A 147 6.32 -5.87 -9.38
N TYR A 148 5.39 -6.41 -8.58
CA TYR A 148 4.19 -7.11 -9.06
C TYR A 148 3.30 -6.21 -9.94
N TRP A 149 2.97 -5.00 -9.48
CA TRP A 149 2.13 -4.08 -10.25
C TRP A 149 2.88 -3.47 -11.43
N ILE A 150 4.19 -3.22 -11.28
CA ILE A 150 5.05 -2.74 -12.39
C ILE A 150 5.06 -3.76 -13.53
N ASN A 151 5.13 -5.07 -13.24
CA ASN A 151 5.14 -6.12 -14.26
C ASN A 151 3.75 -6.38 -14.85
N ASN A 152 2.74 -6.51 -14.00
CA ASN A 152 1.45 -7.08 -14.41
C ASN A 152 0.39 -6.01 -14.74
N HIS A 153 0.50 -4.81 -14.17
CA HIS A 153 -0.49 -3.73 -14.28
C HIS A 153 0.12 -2.40 -14.76
N ARG A 154 1.25 -2.47 -15.48
CA ARG A 154 2.07 -1.30 -15.89
C ARG A 154 1.25 -0.17 -16.51
N ALA A 155 0.36 -0.48 -17.44
CA ALA A 155 -0.43 0.53 -18.13
C ALA A 155 -1.38 1.29 -17.19
N ASN A 156 -1.93 0.60 -16.19
CA ASN A 156 -2.77 1.24 -15.17
C ASN A 156 -1.91 2.03 -14.18
N LEU A 157 -0.74 1.51 -13.79
CA LEU A 157 0.22 2.25 -12.97
C LEU A 157 0.60 3.58 -13.60
N ILE A 158 0.99 3.61 -14.89
CA ILE A 158 1.35 4.85 -15.59
C ILE A 158 0.17 5.84 -15.63
N LYS A 159 -1.07 5.37 -15.75
CA LYS A 159 -2.25 6.26 -15.68
C LYS A 159 -2.42 6.87 -14.29
N THR A 160 -2.17 6.10 -13.24
CA THR A 160 -2.23 6.59 -11.86
C THR A 160 -1.09 7.56 -11.57
N LEU A 161 0.13 7.31 -12.07
CA LEU A 161 1.29 8.19 -11.89
C LEU A 161 1.07 9.61 -12.39
N LYS A 162 0.32 9.80 -13.49
CA LYS A 162 -0.04 11.13 -14.03
C LYS A 162 -0.89 11.99 -13.09
N ARG A 163 -1.32 11.43 -11.96
CA ARG A 163 -2.25 12.04 -11.01
C ARG A 163 -1.64 12.19 -9.62
N VAL A 164 -0.33 11.95 -9.45
CA VAL A 164 0.35 12.00 -8.16
C VAL A 164 1.42 13.08 -8.14
N ASP A 165 1.64 13.68 -6.98
CA ASP A 165 2.65 14.72 -6.76
C ASP A 165 4.00 14.14 -6.32
N LEU A 166 3.99 12.93 -5.74
CA LEU A 166 5.17 12.24 -5.22
C LEU A 166 5.10 10.73 -5.48
N LEU A 167 6.15 10.17 -6.08
CA LEU A 167 6.35 8.73 -6.20
C LEU A 167 7.48 8.28 -5.26
N VAL A 168 7.22 7.25 -4.45
CA VAL A 168 8.20 6.62 -3.57
C VAL A 168 8.39 5.18 -4.01
N ILE A 169 9.60 4.86 -4.47
CA ILE A 169 10.00 3.52 -4.92
C ILE A 169 11.46 3.27 -4.57
N ASN A 170 11.86 2.01 -4.44
CA ASN A 170 13.28 1.66 -4.28
C ASN A 170 14.02 1.68 -5.63
N ASP A 171 15.34 1.54 -5.57
CA ASP A 171 16.25 1.53 -6.73
C ASP A 171 15.91 0.42 -7.73
N SER A 172 15.57 -0.77 -7.23
CA SER A 172 15.20 -1.91 -8.07
C SER A 172 13.88 -1.66 -8.82
N GLU A 173 12.88 -1.11 -8.14
CA GLU A 173 11.61 -0.69 -8.74
C GLU A 173 11.81 0.46 -9.73
N ALA A 174 12.69 1.41 -9.45
CA ALA A 174 12.99 2.51 -10.37
C ALA A 174 13.62 2.00 -11.67
N MET A 175 14.60 1.11 -11.59
CA MET A 175 15.20 0.46 -12.76
C MET A 175 14.17 -0.38 -13.53
N GLN A 176 13.31 -1.12 -12.83
CA GLN A 176 12.27 -1.94 -13.45
C GLN A 176 11.17 -1.10 -14.12
N LEU A 177 10.75 0.00 -13.49
CA LEU A 177 9.74 0.89 -14.01
C LEU A 177 10.26 1.67 -15.22
N SER A 178 11.47 2.19 -15.16
CA SER A 178 12.07 2.96 -16.26
C SER A 178 12.58 2.09 -17.42
N GLY A 179 13.05 0.87 -17.14
CA GLY A 179 13.83 0.06 -18.08
C GLY A 179 15.31 0.46 -18.15
N GLU A 180 15.73 1.44 -17.36
CA GLU A 180 17.09 1.99 -17.34
C GLU A 180 18.00 1.25 -16.35
N ARG A 181 19.32 1.35 -16.57
CA ARG A 181 20.34 0.74 -15.71
C ARG A 181 21.00 1.70 -14.73
N HIS A 182 20.79 3.00 -14.91
CA HIS A 182 21.37 4.05 -14.08
C HIS A 182 20.27 4.86 -13.41
N LEU A 183 20.39 5.10 -12.10
CA LEU A 183 19.32 5.77 -11.33
C LEU A 183 19.00 7.18 -11.80
N VAL A 184 19.99 7.93 -12.29
CA VAL A 184 19.77 9.29 -12.80
C VAL A 184 18.90 9.25 -14.06
N ASP A 185 19.16 8.30 -14.96
CA ASP A 185 18.37 8.14 -16.18
C ASP A 185 16.99 7.55 -15.85
N ALA A 186 16.93 6.58 -14.94
CA ALA A 186 15.67 6.03 -14.44
C ALA A 186 14.75 7.13 -13.88
N ALA A 187 15.30 8.04 -13.06
CA ALA A 187 14.55 9.17 -12.51
C ALA A 187 13.99 10.06 -13.62
N ARG A 188 14.82 10.46 -14.60
CA ARG A 188 14.39 11.28 -15.74
C ARG A 188 13.26 10.62 -16.53
N THR A 189 13.42 9.35 -16.89
CA THR A 189 12.41 8.56 -17.62
C THR A 189 11.11 8.45 -16.83
N ILE A 190 11.17 8.31 -15.51
CA ILE A 190 9.99 8.23 -14.64
C ILE A 190 9.27 9.59 -14.54
N PHE A 191 10.01 10.71 -14.44
CA PHE A 191 9.43 12.06 -14.47
C PHE A 191 8.70 12.38 -15.78
N GLU A 192 9.07 11.75 -16.89
CA GLU A 192 8.36 11.90 -18.17
C GLU A 192 7.04 11.12 -18.23
N MET A 193 6.77 10.22 -17.27
CA MET A 193 5.54 9.42 -17.24
C MET A 193 4.31 10.21 -16.79
N GLY A 194 4.51 11.40 -16.22
CA GLY A 194 3.47 12.29 -15.70
C GLY A 194 3.82 12.82 -14.32
#